data_AF-A0A3M1K3C3-F1
#
_entry.id   AF-A0A3M1K3C3-F1
#
_cell.length_a   1.000
_cell.length_b   1.000
_cell.length_c   1.000
_cell.angle_alpha   90.00
_cell.angle_beta   90.00
_cell.angle_gamma   90.00
#
_symmetry.space_group_name_H-M   'P 1'
#
loop_
_entity.id
_entity.type
_entity.pdbx_description
1 polymer ?
#
loop_
_entity_poly.entity_id
_entity_poly.type
_entity_poly.pdbx_seq_one_letter_code
_entity_poly.pdbx_strand_id
1 'polypeptide(L)' 'PWDHETWGRWADAVKAETGAKGRSLFMPLRQALTGRNHGPEMNALLPLIGPDKARARLKGTRV' A
#
# COMPACT_ATOMS: atom_id res chain seq x y z
N PRO A 1 4.00 -4.39 13.41
CA PRO A 1 5.29 -3.78 12.99
C PRO A 1 5.08 -2.91 11.76
N TRP A 2 5.78 -1.78 11.65
CA TRP A 2 5.72 -0.86 10.51
C TRP A 2 7.12 -0.76 9.90
N ASP A 3 7.48 -1.80 9.16
CA ASP A 3 8.82 -2.13 8.67
C ASP A 3 8.77 -2.58 7.20
N HIS A 4 9.93 -3.00 6.68
CA HIS A 4 10.09 -3.40 5.29
C HIS A 4 9.24 -4.63 4.89
N GLU A 5 8.84 -5.47 5.85
CA GLU A 5 8.00 -6.64 5.58
C GLU A 5 6.50 -6.32 5.58
N THR A 6 6.12 -5.17 6.12
CA THR A 6 4.73 -4.75 6.30
C THR A 6 3.98 -4.70 4.96
N TRP A 7 4.62 -4.18 3.92
CA TRP A 7 4.03 -4.11 2.59
C TRP A 7 3.69 -5.49 2.02
N GLY A 8 4.63 -6.45 2.10
CA GLY A 8 4.43 -7.80 1.58
C GLY A 8 3.25 -8.49 2.27
N ARG A 9 3.24 -8.46 3.61
CA ARG A 9 2.15 -9.04 4.42
C ARG A 9 0.79 -8.43 4.08
N TRP A 10 0.72 -7.11 3.87
CA TRP A 10 -0.51 -6.43 3.48
C TRP A 10 -0.97 -6.81 2.08
N ALA A 11 -0.07 -6.79 1.10
CA ALA A 11 -0.40 -7.17 -0.26
C ALA A 11 -0.88 -8.62 -0.34
N ASP A 12 -0.27 -9.53 0.42
CA ASP A 12 -0.69 -10.93 0.50
C ASP A 12 -2.07 -11.08 1.14
N ALA A 13 -2.37 -10.33 2.20
CA ALA A 13 -3.71 -10.33 2.80
C ALA A 13 -4.78 -9.82 1.83
N VAL A 14 -4.52 -8.72 1.13
CA VAL A 14 -5.45 -8.18 0.12
C VAL A 14 -5.61 -9.15 -1.05
N LYS A 15 -4.52 -9.77 -1.51
CA LYS A 15 -4.54 -10.82 -2.54
C LYS A 15 -5.38 -12.02 -2.13
N ALA A 16 -5.26 -12.48 -0.89
CA ALA A 16 -6.02 -13.61 -0.38
C ALA A 16 -7.54 -13.32 -0.36
N GLU A 17 -7.92 -12.11 0.08
CA GLU A 17 -9.31 -11.70 0.18
C GLU A 17 -9.96 -11.44 -1.19
N THR A 18 -9.22 -10.79 -2.11
CA THR A 18 -9.79 -10.28 -3.37
C THR A 18 -9.51 -11.17 -4.58
N GLY A 19 -8.54 -12.08 -4.48
CA GLY A 19 -8.00 -12.81 -5.64
C GLY A 19 -7.19 -11.95 -6.62
N ALA A 20 -7.04 -10.64 -6.39
CA ALA A 20 -6.31 -9.73 -7.27
C ALA A 20 -4.80 -10.07 -7.31
N LYS A 21 -4.16 -9.88 -8.48
CA LYS A 21 -2.75 -10.25 -8.71
C LYS A 21 -2.06 -9.29 -9.66
N GLY A 22 -0.73 -9.22 -9.58
CA GLY A 22 0.08 -8.40 -10.47
C GLY A 22 -0.40 -6.94 -10.49
N ARG A 23 -0.63 -6.39 -11.68
CA ARG A 23 -1.02 -4.98 -11.85
C ARG A 23 -2.35 -4.64 -11.16
N SER A 24 -3.34 -5.54 -11.17
CA SER A 24 -4.65 -5.26 -10.56
C SER A 24 -4.61 -5.22 -9.03
N LEU A 25 -3.57 -5.81 -8.41
CA LEU A 25 -3.32 -5.70 -6.98
C LEU A 25 -2.47 -4.47 -6.65
N PHE A 26 -1.30 -4.36 -7.28
CA PHE A 26 -0.27 -3.42 -6.83
C PHE A 26 -0.49 -1.98 -7.31
N MET A 27 -1.04 -1.79 -8.51
CA MET A 27 -1.28 -0.45 -9.06
C MET A 27 -2.30 0.34 -8.21
N PRO A 28 -3.52 -0.16 -7.94
CA PRO A 28 -4.49 0.60 -7.15
C PRO A 28 -4.03 0.83 -5.70
N LEU A 29 -3.36 -0.14 -5.06
CA LEU A 29 -2.80 0.06 -3.71
C LEU A 29 -1.72 1.16 -3.69
N ARG A 30 -0.83 1.20 -4.67
CA ARG A 30 0.16 2.29 -4.80
C ARG A 30 -0.53 3.64 -4.98
N GLN A 31 -1.53 3.72 -5.85
CA GLN A 31 -2.27 4.95 -6.08
C GLN A 31 -2.96 5.43 -4.80
N ALA A 32 -3.64 4.55 -4.08
CA ALA A 32 -4.29 4.88 -2.83
C ALA A 32 -3.29 5.40 -1.78
N LEU A 33 -2.11 4.79 -1.69
CA LEU A 33 -1.11 5.14 -0.68
C LEU A 33 -0.21 6.32 -1.07
N THR A 34 -0.03 6.64 -2.36
CA THR A 34 0.99 7.60 -2.82
C THR A 34 0.47 8.65 -3.81
N GLY A 35 -0.70 8.44 -4.40
CA GLY A 35 -1.23 9.26 -5.50
C GLY A 35 -0.46 9.10 -6.82
N ARG A 36 0.45 8.11 -6.93
CA ARG A 36 1.31 7.91 -8.10
C ARG A 36 1.11 6.54 -8.73
N ASN A 37 1.29 6.46 -10.05
CA ASN A 37 1.19 5.20 -10.80
C ASN A 37 2.52 4.43 -10.85
N HIS A 38 3.62 5.09 -10.51
CA HIS A 38 4.99 4.55 -10.52
C HIS A 38 5.80 5.19 -9.39
N GLY A 39 7.01 4.68 -9.15
CA GLY A 39 7.93 5.21 -8.16
C GLY A 39 8.73 4.09 -7.48
N PRO A 40 9.46 4.42 -6.40
CA PRO A 40 10.25 3.46 -5.64
C PRO A 40 9.42 2.29 -5.09
N GLU A 41 10.12 1.27 -4.62
CA GLU A 41 9.52 0.08 -4.03
C GLU A 41 8.67 0.40 -2.80
N MET A 42 7.49 -0.22 -2.71
CA MET A 42 6.53 0.07 -1.65
C MET A 42 6.97 -0.45 -0.28
N ASN A 43 7.82 -1.48 -0.24
CA ASN A 43 8.42 -1.98 1.00
C ASN A 43 9.29 -0.94 1.71
N ALA A 44 9.94 -0.03 0.98
CA ALA A 44 10.70 1.08 1.52
C ALA A 44 9.82 2.31 1.77
N LEU A 45 8.84 2.57 0.89
CA LEU A 45 7.98 3.75 1.01
C LEU A 45 6.95 3.65 2.14
N LEU A 46 6.32 2.49 2.33
CA LEU A 46 5.26 2.32 3.31
C LEU A 46 5.74 2.68 4.74
N PRO A 47 6.91 2.21 5.21
CA PRO A 47 7.51 2.65 6.47
C PRO A 47 7.59 4.17 6.63
N LEU A 48 8.05 4.88 5.60
CA LEU A 48 8.22 6.34 5.60
C LEU A 48 6.88 7.11 5.59
N ILE A 49 5.82 6.53 5.03
CA ILE A 49 4.48 7.15 5.07
C ILE A 49 3.94 7.16 6.51
N GLY A 50 4.24 6.12 7.29
CA GLY A 50 3.73 5.92 8.64
C GLY A 50 2.29 5.40 8.68
N PRO A 51 1.89 4.73 9.77
CA PRO A 51 0.60 4.04 9.88
C PRO A 51 -0.60 4.98 9.79
N ASP A 52 -0.56 6.13 10.46
CA ASP A 52 -1.71 7.05 10.52
C ASP A 52 -2.03 7.67 9.16
N LYS A 53 -1.01 8.15 8.46
CA LYS A 53 -1.16 8.73 7.12
C LYS A 53 -1.56 7.67 6.10
N ALA A 54 -0.99 6.46 6.16
CA ALA A 54 -1.40 5.36 5.30
C ALA A 54 -2.88 5.01 5.49
N ARG A 55 -3.33 4.88 6.74
CA ARG A 55 -4.74 4.61 7.07
C ARG A 55 -5.66 5.71 6.58
N ALA A 56 -5.32 6.97 6.80
CA ALA A 56 -6.16 8.09 6.36
C ALA A 56 -6.25 8.19 4.83
N ARG A 57 -5.14 7.94 4.11
CA ARG A 57 -5.13 7.83 2.64
C ARG A 57 -6.02 6.69 2.13
N LEU A 58 -5.93 5.50 2.73
CA LEU A 58 -6.76 4.35 2.37
C LEU A 58 -8.25 4.59 2.65
N LYS A 59 -8.59 5.44 3.62
CA LYS A 59 -9.98 5.87 3.90
C LYS A 59 -10.46 7.00 2.97
N GLY A 60 -9.64 7.49 2.05
CA GLY A 60 -9.95 8.66 1.24
C GLY A 60 -10.08 9.96 2.05
N THR A 61 -9.56 9.97 3.28
CA THR A 61 -9.56 11.16 4.13
C THR A 61 -8.48 12.12 3.66
N ARG A 62 -8.82 13.40 3.51
CA ARG A 62 -7.85 14.44 3.18
C ARG A 62 -6.87 14.58 4.35
N VAL A 63 -5.62 14.16 4.12
CA VAL A 63 -4.49 14.27 5.05
C VAL A 63 -3.63 15.49 4.78
#